data_AF-A0A946AQX4-F1
#
_entry.id   AF-A0A946AQX4-F1
#
_cell.length_a   1.000
_cell.length_b   1.000
_cell.length_c   1.000
_cell.angle_alpha   90.00
_cell.angle_beta   90.00
_cell.angle_gamma   90.00
#
_symmetry.space_group_name_H-M   'P 1'
#
loop_
_entity.id
_entity.type
_entity.pdbx_description
1 polymer ?
#
loop_
_entity_poly.entity_id
_entity_poly.type
_entity_poly.pdbx_seq_one_letter_code
_entity_poly.pdbx_strand_id
1 'polypeptide(L)'
;PVVSQILYLFMMVIFVSLDGHLIAIRSILETYYIMPVGYQPDTSVMVQSGIEAAGAMFFAAAMIMLPVTMILLFINTSIGIITRSAPQLNLFSFGFPISLIGVFLILYFSADFLGYAMVDLTDDAIQHMLDLIGAM
;
A
#
# COMPACT_ATOMS: atom_id res chain seq x y z
N PRO A 1 7.84 11.86 -0.48
CA PRO A 1 8.88 10.93 -0.98
C PRO A 1 9.57 10.09 0.13
N VAL A 2 9.83 10.65 1.32
CA VAL A 2 10.60 9.91 2.36
C VAL A 2 9.82 8.70 2.89
N VAL A 3 8.60 8.92 3.41
CA VAL A 3 7.77 7.82 3.96
C VAL A 3 7.42 6.80 2.88
N SER A 4 7.05 7.26 1.68
CA SER A 4 6.74 6.37 0.56
C SER A 4 7.93 5.50 0.16
N GLN A 5 9.16 6.04 0.20
CA GLN A 5 10.37 5.27 -0.11
C GLN A 5 10.64 4.20 0.95
N ILE A 6 10.44 4.52 2.23
CA ILE A 6 10.60 3.55 3.32
C ILE A 6 9.57 2.42 3.17
N LEU A 7 8.30 2.75 2.96
CA LEU A 7 7.25 1.74 2.77
C LEU A 7 7.49 0.90 1.51
N TYR A 8 7.99 1.50 0.42
CA TYR A 8 8.37 0.77 -0.78
C TYR A 8 9.51 -0.22 -0.52
N LEU A 9 10.58 0.22 0.16
CA LEU A 9 11.69 -0.67 0.51
C LEU A 9 11.22 -1.80 1.45
N PHE A 10 10.34 -1.49 2.39
CA PHE A 10 9.74 -2.47 3.29
C PHE A 10 8.93 -3.52 2.53
N MET A 11 8.07 -3.09 1.61
CA MET A 11 7.30 -3.97 0.72
C MET A 11 8.22 -4.84 -0.15
N MET A 12 9.29 -4.27 -0.71
CA MET A 12 10.26 -5.03 -1.49
C MET A 12 10.96 -6.12 -0.67
N VAL A 13 11.33 -5.83 0.58
CA VAL A 13 11.92 -6.84 1.47
C VAL A 13 10.92 -7.96 1.76
N ILE A 14 9.66 -7.64 2.04
CA ILE A 14 8.60 -8.64 2.26
C ILE A 14 8.41 -9.49 1.00
N PHE A 15 8.22 -8.86 -0.17
CA PHE A 15 8.02 -9.54 -1.44
C PHE A 15 9.16 -10.53 -1.77
N VAL A 16 10.41 -10.12 -1.54
CA VAL A 16 11.57 -11.00 -1.75
C VAL A 16 11.64 -12.10 -0.68
N SER A 17 11.31 -11.80 0.58
CA SER A 17 11.33 -12.78 1.68
C SER A 17 10.27 -13.87 1.54
N LEU A 18 9.16 -13.58 0.85
CA LEU A 18 8.10 -14.53 0.52
C LEU A 18 8.36 -15.30 -0.80
N ASP A 19 9.55 -15.16 -1.38
CA ASP A 19 9.86 -15.72 -2.71
C ASP A 19 8.90 -15.27 -3.82
N GLY A 20 8.23 -14.12 -3.66
CA GLY A 20 7.24 -13.60 -4.61
C GLY A 20 7.82 -13.40 -6.02
N HIS A 21 9.11 -13.12 -6.10
CA HIS A 21 9.85 -13.04 -7.36
C HIS A 21 9.92 -14.38 -8.10
N LEU A 22 10.09 -15.51 -7.41
CA LEU A 22 10.07 -16.85 -8.01
C LEU A 22 8.67 -17.21 -8.49
N ILE A 23 7.64 -16.83 -7.72
CA ILE A 23 6.24 -17.02 -8.10
C ILE A 23 5.92 -16.22 -9.37
N ALA A 24 6.30 -14.94 -9.43
CA ALA A 24 6.09 -14.11 -10.62
C ALA A 24 6.75 -14.69 -11.88
N ILE A 25 7.99 -15.18 -11.77
CA ILE A 25 8.68 -15.84 -12.90
C ILE A 25 7.94 -17.11 -13.31
N ARG A 26 7.53 -17.94 -12.34
CA ARG A 26 6.77 -19.15 -12.59
C ARG A 26 5.45 -18.86 -13.30
N SER A 27 4.70 -17.85 -12.87
CA SER A 27 3.45 -17.46 -13.50
C SER A 27 3.64 -17.06 -14.96
N ILE A 28 4.70 -16.31 -15.29
CA ILE A 28 5.04 -15.98 -16.68
C ILE A 28 5.31 -17.24 -17.50
N LEU A 29 6.00 -18.24 -16.94
CA LEU A 29 6.28 -19.51 -17.62
C LEU A 29 5.00 -20.33 -17.83
N GLU A 30 4.11 -20.37 -16.84
CA GLU A 30 2.82 -21.05 -16.92
C GLU A 30 1.91 -20.43 -18.00
N THR A 31 1.98 -19.11 -18.22
CA THR A 31 1.25 -18.43 -19.29
C THR A 31 1.55 -19.00 -20.68
N TYR A 32 2.76 -19.49 -20.96
CA TYR A 32 3.09 -20.10 -22.27
C TYR A 32 2.37 -21.43 -22.53
N TYR A 33 1.97 -22.15 -21.47
CA TYR A 33 1.21 -23.38 -21.60
C TYR A 33 -0.28 -23.11 -21.81
N ILE A 34 -0.79 -22.06 -21.17
CA ILE A 34 -2.21 -21.68 -21.21
C ILE A 34 -2.51 -20.87 -22.48
N MET A 35 -1.66 -19.90 -22.80
CA MET A 35 -1.71 -19.08 -24.01
C MET A 35 -0.52 -19.38 -24.93
N PRO A 36 -0.60 -20.43 -25.77
CA PRO A 36 0.45 -20.75 -26.72
C PRO A 36 0.63 -19.64 -27.76
N VAL A 37 1.78 -19.63 -28.43
CA VAL A 37 2.10 -18.61 -29.44
C VAL A 37 1.04 -18.60 -30.54
N GLY A 38 0.37 -17.46 -30.72
CA GLY A 38 -0.73 -17.27 -31.67
C GLY A 38 -2.12 -17.25 -31.02
N TYR A 39 -2.22 -17.51 -29.71
CA TYR A 39 -3.45 -17.27 -28.96
C TYR A 39 -3.78 -15.77 -28.91
N GLN A 40 -5.04 -15.44 -29.12
CA GLN A 40 -5.55 -14.07 -29.01
C GLN A 40 -6.30 -13.95 -27.68
N PRO A 41 -5.70 -13.36 -26.63
CA PRO A 41 -6.41 -13.15 -25.37
C PRO A 41 -7.59 -12.21 -25.57
N ASP A 42 -8.65 -12.45 -24.80
CA ASP A 42 -9.76 -11.51 -24.72
C ASP A 42 -9.29 -10.22 -24.03
N THR A 43 -9.15 -9.16 -24.84
CA THR A 43 -8.70 -7.85 -24.36
C THR A 43 -9.68 -7.24 -23.37
N SER A 44 -10.95 -7.61 -23.40
CA SER A 44 -11.95 -7.11 -22.46
C SER A 44 -11.69 -7.62 -21.03
N VAL A 45 -11.32 -8.90 -20.89
CA VAL A 45 -10.96 -9.52 -19.61
C VAL A 45 -9.70 -8.88 -19.04
N MET A 46 -8.68 -8.64 -19.88
CA MET A 46 -7.44 -7.97 -19.45
C MET A 46 -7.69 -6.55 -18.96
N VAL A 47 -8.52 -5.78 -19.68
CA VAL A 47 -8.86 -4.40 -19.30
C VAL A 47 -9.68 -4.37 -18.02
N GLN A 48 -10.71 -5.23 -17.92
CA GLN A 48 -11.54 -5.32 -16.72
C GLN A 48 -10.69 -5.64 -15.49
N SER A 49 -9.82 -6.64 -15.61
CA SER A 49 -8.88 -7.00 -14.55
C SER A 49 -7.98 -5.85 -14.13
N GLY A 50 -7.40 -5.11 -15.08
CA GLY A 50 -6.56 -3.97 -14.76
C GLY A 50 -7.31 -2.89 -13.97
N ILE A 51 -8.59 -2.67 -14.27
CA ILE A 51 -9.46 -1.74 -13.54
C ILE A 51 -9.74 -2.27 -12.13
N GLU A 52 -10.05 -3.56 -11.99
CA GLU A 52 -10.30 -4.20 -10.70
C GLU A 52 -9.06 -4.16 -9.81
N ALA A 53 -7.88 -4.46 -10.35
CA ALA A 53 -6.60 -4.37 -9.64
C ALA A 53 -6.29 -2.93 -9.18
N ALA A 54 -6.56 -1.93 -10.03
CA ALA A 54 -6.41 -0.52 -9.65
C ALA A 54 -7.38 -0.13 -8.52
N GLY A 55 -8.62 -0.61 -8.57
CA GLY A 55 -9.61 -0.43 -7.51
C GLY A 55 -9.16 -1.05 -6.18
N ALA A 56 -8.69 -2.30 -6.22
CA ALA A 56 -8.14 -3.01 -5.08
C ALA A 56 -6.93 -2.29 -4.47
N MET A 57 -6.03 -1.75 -5.31
CA MET A 57 -4.87 -0.97 -4.85
C MET A 57 -5.29 0.27 -4.04
N PHE A 58 -6.24 1.07 -4.53
CA PHE A 58 -6.72 2.25 -3.79
C PHE A 58 -7.47 1.87 -2.52
N PHE A 59 -8.27 0.81 -2.57
CA PHE A 59 -9.00 0.30 -1.41
C PHE A 59 -8.05 -0.17 -0.30
N ALA A 60 -7.06 -1.00 -0.65
CA ALA A 60 -6.05 -1.49 0.28
C ALA A 60 -5.23 -0.33 0.86
N ALA A 61 -4.73 0.58 0.01
CA ALA A 61 -3.98 1.75 0.48
C ALA A 61 -4.80 2.61 1.47
N ALA A 62 -6.08 2.82 1.18
CA ALA A 62 -6.98 3.56 2.06
C ALA A 62 -7.18 2.82 3.39
N MET A 63 -7.50 1.52 3.39
CA MET A 63 -7.71 0.74 4.62
C MET A 63 -6.46 0.69 5.50
N ILE A 64 -5.29 0.42 4.89
CA ILE A 64 -4.02 0.31 5.61
C ILE A 64 -3.64 1.64 6.27
N MET A 65 -3.82 2.76 5.55
CA MET A 65 -3.44 4.10 6.05
C MET A 65 -4.53 4.83 6.83
N LEU A 66 -5.75 4.29 6.89
CA LEU A 66 -6.89 4.86 7.62
C LEU A 66 -6.55 5.19 9.08
N PRO A 67 -6.00 4.27 9.91
CA PRO A 67 -5.71 4.58 11.31
C PRO A 67 -4.68 5.71 11.46
N VAL A 68 -3.63 5.69 10.63
CA VAL A 68 -2.58 6.72 10.65
C VAL A 68 -3.15 8.09 10.28
N THR A 69 -3.97 8.14 9.24
CA THR A 69 -4.61 9.37 8.75
C THR A 69 -5.58 9.95 9.77
N MET A 70 -6.36 9.10 10.46
CA MET A 70 -7.28 9.53 11.51
C MET A 70 -6.55 10.18 12.69
N ILE A 71 -5.46 9.58 13.17
CA ILE A 71 -4.68 10.15 14.27
C ILE A 71 -4.03 11.47 13.84
N LEU A 72 -3.51 11.53 12.62
CA LEU A 72 -2.98 12.77 12.04
C LEU A 72 -4.02 13.88 11.99
N LEU A 73 -5.26 13.55 11.59
CA LEU A 73 -6.36 14.50 11.58
C LEU A 73 -6.61 15.05 13.00
N PHE A 74 -6.68 14.17 14.00
CA PHE A 74 -6.85 14.59 15.39
C PHE A 74 -5.72 15.50 15.88
N ILE A 75 -4.45 15.16 15.59
CA ILE A 75 -3.30 16.00 15.95
C ILE A 75 -3.44 17.40 15.33
N ASN A 76 -3.78 17.48 14.04
CA ASN A 76 -3.96 18.75 13.35
C ASN A 76 -5.14 19.56 13.93
N THR A 77 -6.26 18.91 14.26
CA THR A 77 -7.39 19.55 14.94
C THR A 77 -7.00 20.08 16.32
N SER A 78 -6.28 19.29 17.12
CA SER A 78 -5.79 19.71 18.44
C SER A 78 -4.85 20.90 18.35
N ILE A 79 -3.91 20.90 17.39
CA ILE A 79 -3.03 22.05 17.13
C ILE A 79 -3.87 23.29 16.78
N GLY A 80 -4.87 23.16 15.91
CA GLY A 80 -5.75 24.26 15.53
C GLY A 80 -6.52 24.87 16.72
N ILE A 81 -6.97 24.02 17.65
CA ILE A 81 -7.61 24.48 18.90
C ILE A 81 -6.59 25.22 19.78
N ILE A 82 -5.39 24.68 19.95
CA ILE A 82 -4.33 25.28 20.77
C ILE A 82 -3.91 26.65 20.20
N THR A 83 -3.74 26.78 18.88
CA THR A 83 -3.35 28.05 18.26
C THR A 83 -4.43 29.12 18.38
N ARG A 84 -5.71 28.72 18.50
CA ARG A 84 -6.79 29.66 18.81
C ARG A 84 -6.70 30.18 20.25
N SER A 85 -6.37 29.30 21.21
CA SER A 85 -6.26 29.66 22.64
C SER A 85 -4.96 30.40 22.98
N ALA A 86 -3.86 30.11 22.27
CA ALA A 86 -2.55 30.71 22.48
C ALA A 86 -1.95 31.14 21.11
N PRO A 87 -2.35 32.31 20.57
CA PRO A 87 -1.93 32.76 19.24
C PRO A 87 -0.42 33.05 19.12
N GLN A 88 0.27 33.16 20.26
CA GLN A 88 1.72 33.27 20.32
C GLN A 88 2.46 31.95 20.01
N LEU A 89 1.78 30.80 20.09
CA LEU A 89 2.35 29.52 19.66
C LEU A 89 2.30 29.46 18.14
N ASN A 90 3.42 29.82 17.52
CA ASN A 90 3.56 29.74 16.07
C ASN A 90 3.39 28.28 15.61
N LEU A 91 2.41 28.04 14.73
CA LEU A 91 2.13 26.74 14.14
C LEU A 91 3.37 26.14 13.44
N PHE A 92 4.24 26.99 12.89
CA PHE A 92 5.49 26.57 12.29
C PHE A 92 6.50 26.04 13.32
N SER A 93 6.59 26.69 14.49
CA SER A 93 7.55 26.34 15.53
C SER A 93 7.10 25.19 16.43
N PHE A 94 5.80 25.02 16.66
CA PHE A 94 5.27 23.99 17.56
C PHE A 94 4.45 22.91 16.84
N GLY A 95 3.64 23.29 15.86
CA GLY A 95 2.74 22.35 15.18
C GLY A 95 3.48 21.28 14.39
N PHE A 96 4.47 21.67 13.56
CA PHE A 96 5.25 20.72 12.76
C PHE A 96 6.08 19.74 13.60
N PRO A 97 6.84 20.17 14.63
CA PRO A 97 7.56 19.21 15.47
C PRO A 97 6.63 18.18 16.15
N ILE A 98 5.47 18.63 16.64
CA ILE A 98 4.49 17.74 17.29
C ILE A 98 3.91 16.74 16.29
N SER A 99 3.49 17.20 15.10
CA SER A 99 2.93 16.31 14.09
C SER A 99 3.96 15.32 13.56
N LEU A 100 5.21 15.74 13.37
CA LEU A 100 6.30 14.88 12.90
C LEU A 100 6.63 13.77 13.91
N ILE A 101 6.78 14.11 15.19
CA ILE A 101 7.00 13.11 16.25
C ILE A 101 5.80 12.18 16.36
N GLY A 102 4.58 12.72 16.28
CA GLY A 102 3.35 11.95 16.27
C GLY A 102 3.32 10.91 15.16
N VAL A 103 3.55 11.31 13.90
CA VAL A 103 3.60 10.39 12.75
C VAL A 103 4.67 9.33 12.94
N PHE A 104 5.86 9.71 13.38
CA PHE A 104 6.95 8.76 13.54
C PHE A 104 6.63 7.69 14.59
N LEU A 105 6.06 8.08 15.74
CA LEU A 105 5.62 7.14 16.76
C LEU A 105 4.50 6.23 16.26
N ILE A 106 3.51 6.79 15.54
CA ILE A 106 2.41 6.00 14.98
C ILE A 106 2.94 4.97 13.99
N LEU A 107 3.82 5.36 13.06
CA LEU A 107 4.42 4.43 12.10
C LEU A 107 5.27 3.36 12.77
N TYR A 108 5.99 3.72 13.83
CA TYR A 108 6.78 2.77 14.62
C TYR A 108 5.91 1.72 15.31
N PHE A 109 4.85 2.14 16.00
CA PHE A 109 3.94 1.21 16.68
C PHE A 109 3.08 0.40 15.70
N SER A 110 2.79 0.94 14.52
CA SER A 110 2.05 0.24 13.47
C SER A 110 2.95 -0.63 12.58
N ALA A 111 4.25 -0.74 12.83
CA ALA A 111 5.18 -1.45 11.96
C ALA A 111 4.81 -2.94 11.77
N ASP A 112 4.47 -3.64 12.85
CA ASP A 112 4.05 -5.06 12.79
C ASP A 112 2.76 -5.21 11.99
N PHE A 113 1.77 -4.36 12.26
CA PHE A 113 0.50 -4.33 11.52
C PHE A 113 0.71 -4.08 10.02
N LEU A 114 1.55 -3.11 9.67
CA LEU A 114 1.93 -2.84 8.28
C LEU A 114 2.62 -4.05 7.65
N GLY A 115 3.45 -4.78 8.41
CA GLY A 115 4.08 -6.01 7.96
C GLY A 115 3.05 -7.05 7.54
N TYR A 116 2.10 -7.40 8.43
CA TYR A 116 1.04 -8.36 8.12
C TYR A 116 0.19 -7.91 6.93
N ALA A 117 -0.24 -6.64 6.91
CA ALA A 117 -1.04 -6.11 5.81
C ALA A 117 -0.32 -6.16 4.45
N MET A 118 1.01 -6.01 4.43
CA MET A 118 1.81 -6.10 3.19
C MET A 118 2.04 -7.54 2.74
N VAL A 119 2.09 -8.50 3.67
CA VAL A 119 2.08 -9.94 3.37
C VAL A 119 0.75 -10.31 2.71
N ASP A 120 -0.38 -9.96 3.35
CA ASP A 120 -1.71 -10.21 2.82
C ASP A 120 -1.89 -9.57 1.43
N LEU A 121 -1.42 -8.32 1.27
CA LEU A 121 -1.45 -7.62 -0.02
C LEU A 121 -0.62 -8.31 -1.10
N THR A 122 0.50 -8.95 -0.72
CA THR A 122 1.33 -9.70 -1.66
C THR A 122 0.65 -10.98 -2.10
N ASP A 123 0.04 -11.71 -1.16
CA ASP A 123 -0.71 -12.94 -1.45
C ASP A 123 -1.94 -12.65 -2.32
N ASP A 124 -2.72 -11.61 -1.99
CA ASP A 124 -3.88 -11.17 -2.78
C ASP A 124 -3.48 -10.77 -4.21
N ALA A 125 -2.36 -10.08 -4.37
CA ALA A 125 -1.84 -9.68 -5.69
C ALA A 125 -1.41 -10.89 -6.53
N ILE A 126 -0.75 -11.88 -5.91
CA ILE A 126 -0.37 -13.14 -6.56
C ILE A 126 -1.62 -13.91 -6.96
N GLN A 127 -2.60 -14.02 -6.07
CA GLN A 127 -3.86 -14.72 -6.33
C GLN A 127 -4.62 -14.07 -7.49
N HIS A 128 -4.73 -12.73 -7.51
CA HIS A 128 -5.31 -12.01 -8.65
C HIS A 128 -4.57 -12.35 -9.95
N MET A 129 -3.24 -12.36 -9.96
CA MET A 129 -2.49 -12.71 -11.16
C MET A 129 -2.76 -14.14 -11.63
N LEU A 130 -2.85 -15.11 -10.71
CA LEU A 130 -3.15 -16.50 -11.02
C LEU A 130 -4.58 -16.70 -11.54
N ASP A 131 -5.56 -16.01 -10.94
CA ASP A 131 -6.96 -16.07 -11.36
C ASP A 131 -7.12 -15.53 -12.79
N LEU A 132 -6.37 -14.49 -13.16
CA LEU A 132 -6.36 -13.98 -14.52
C LEU A 132 -5.76 -14.95 -15.51
N ILE A 133 -4.66 -15.59 -15.14
CA ILE A 133 -4.02 -16.60 -15.97
C ILE A 133 -4.95 -17.82 -16.13
N GLY A 134 -5.68 -18.22 -15.08
CA GLY A 134 -6.64 -19.32 -15.12
C GLY A 134 -7.98 -19.01 -15.78
N ALA A 135 -8.36 -17.74 -15.86
CA ALA A 135 -9.57 -17.27 -16.55
C ALA A 135 -9.37 -17.05 -18.06
N MET A 136 -8.13 -17.06 -18.55
CA MET A 136 -7.74 -16.92 -19.97
C MET A 136 -7.63 -18.26 -20.68
#